data_AF-A0A1B1QP08-F1
#
_entry.id   AF-A0A1B1QP08-F1
#
_cell.length_a   1.000
_cell.length_b   1.000
_cell.length_c   1.000
_cell.angle_alpha   90.00
_cell.angle_beta   90.00
_cell.angle_gamma   90.00
#
_symmetry.space_group_name_H-M   'P 1'
#
loop_
_entity.id
_entity.type
_entity.pdbx_description
1 polymer ?
#
loop_
_entity_poly.entity_id
_entity_poly.type
_entity_poly.pdbx_seq_one_letter_code
_entity_poly.pdbx_strand_id
1 'polypeptide(L)'
;FVHREGKIHYQKYERGIPVADLKVIGDTDQTGTITRFKPDPEIFQETTVYDFDTLATRMRELAFLNRNIKLTIEDKREHKQKKEFHYEGG
;
A
#
# COMPACT_ATOMS: atom_id res chain seq x y z
N PHE A 1 2.82 -9.32 0.79
CA PHE A 1 4.07 -9.91 0.27
C PHE A 1 5.23 -9.26 0.97
N VAL A 2 6.20 -10.05 1.42
CA VAL A 2 7.45 -9.55 2.00
C VAL A 2 8.59 -10.10 1.15
N HIS A 3 9.38 -9.21 0.56
CA HIS A 3 10.56 -9.56 -0.24
C HIS A 3 11.77 -9.38 0.68
N ARG A 4 12.39 -10.50 1.08
CA ARG A 4 13.49 -10.52 2.04
C ARG A 4 14.36 -11.75 1.78
N GLU A 5 15.68 -11.59 1.91
CA GLU A 5 16.66 -12.69 1.79
C GLU A 5 16.54 -13.47 0.46
N GLY A 6 16.26 -12.75 -0.63
CA GLY A 6 16.10 -13.34 -1.95
C GLY A 6 14.78 -14.08 -2.17
N LYS A 7 13.86 -14.06 -1.20
CA LYS A 7 12.60 -14.82 -1.20
C LYS A 7 11.38 -13.91 -1.13
N ILE A 8 10.27 -14.37 -1.73
CA ILE A 8 8.95 -13.75 -1.63
C ILE A 8 8.14 -14.53 -0.60
N HIS A 9 7.78 -13.88 0.50
CA HIS A 9 6.92 -14.43 1.53
C HIS A 9 5.49 -13.89 1.37
N TYR A 10 4.50 -14.77 1.54
CA TYR A 10 3.09 -14.45 1.42
C TYR A 10 2.30 -15.01 2.61
N GLN A 11 1.42 -14.17 3.14
CA GLN A 11 0.43 -14.53 4.13
C GLN A 11 -0.86 -13.77 3.85
N LYS A 12 -1.99 -14.44 4.03
CA LYS A 12 -3.33 -13.88 3.86
C LYS A 12 -4.05 -13.90 5.21
N TYR A 13 -4.84 -12.86 5.44
CA TYR A 13 -5.67 -12.70 6.62
C TYR A 13 -7.10 -12.41 6.19
N GLU A 14 -8.05 -12.89 6.97
CA GLU A 14 -9.48 -12.56 6.85
C GLU A 14 -9.98 -12.12 8.21
N ARG A 15 -10.49 -10.89 8.31
CA ARG A 15 -10.93 -10.27 9.58
C ARG A 15 -9.89 -10.38 10.71
N GLY A 16 -8.61 -10.23 10.36
CA GLY A 16 -7.48 -10.31 11.29
C GLY A 16 -6.97 -11.73 11.58
N ILE A 17 -7.66 -12.77 11.11
CA ILE A 17 -7.30 -14.17 11.34
C ILE A 17 -6.44 -14.68 10.18
N PRO A 18 -5.26 -15.30 10.42
CA PRO A 18 -4.48 -15.94 9.37
C PRO A 18 -5.28 -17.07 8.72
N VAL A 19 -5.40 -17.08 7.39
CA VAL A 19 -6.10 -18.16 6.67
C VAL A 19 -5.18 -19.34 6.33
N ALA A 20 -3.87 -19.12 6.44
CA ALA A 20 -2.82 -20.11 6.24
C ALA A 20 -1.54 -19.63 6.91
N ASP A 21 -0.62 -20.56 7.17
CA ASP A 21 0.74 -20.24 7.59
C ASP A 21 1.47 -19.42 6.52
N LEU A 22 2.54 -18.74 6.96
CA LEU A 22 3.43 -18.00 6.08
C LEU A 22 4.06 -18.96 5.05
N LYS A 23 3.98 -18.59 3.77
CA LYS A 23 4.54 -19.39 2.65
C LYS A 23 5.61 -18.62 1.91
N VAL A 24 6.68 -19.31 1.55
CA VAL A 24 7.62 -18.85 0.51
C VAL A 24 7.02 -19.21 -0.85
N ILE A 25 6.78 -18.21 -1.68
CA ILE A 25 6.06 -18.38 -2.96
C ILE A 25 6.93 -18.12 -4.20
N GLY A 26 8.20 -17.77 -4.02
CA GLY A 26 9.14 -17.52 -5.11
C GLY A 26 10.43 -16.85 -4.66
N ASP A 27 11.29 -16.57 -5.63
CA ASP A 27 12.54 -15.84 -5.49
C ASP A 27 12.40 -14.40 -6.00
N THR A 28 13.26 -13.50 -5.52
CA THR A 28 13.25 -12.07 -5.90
C THR A 28 14.62 -11.43 -5.67
N ASP A 29 14.95 -10.44 -6.48
CA ASP A 29 16.12 -9.56 -6.35
C ASP A 29 15.80 -8.25 -5.60
N GLN A 30 14.54 -8.06 -5.19
CA GLN A 30 14.06 -6.85 -4.53
C GLN A 30 13.90 -7.05 -3.02
N THR A 31 13.87 -5.94 -2.29
CA THR A 31 13.53 -5.90 -0.86
C THR A 31 12.37 -4.96 -0.63
N GLY A 32 11.45 -5.34 0.26
CA GLY A 32 10.33 -4.47 0.65
C GLY A 32 9.06 -5.23 0.95
N THR A 33 8.04 -4.48 1.39
CA THR A 33 6.78 -5.05 1.84
C THR A 33 5.63 -4.46 1.05
N ILE A 34 4.73 -5.34 0.60
CA ILE A 34 3.47 -4.99 -0.05
C ILE A 34 2.33 -5.45 0.85
N THR A 35 1.53 -4.49 1.30
CA THR A 35 0.29 -4.73 2.03
C THR A 35 -0.89 -4.40 1.13
N ARG A 36 -1.84 -5.33 1.03
CA ARG A 36 -3.10 -5.13 0.31
C ARG A 36 -4.23 -5.59 1.20
N PHE A 37 -5.23 -4.74 1.37
CA PHE A 37 -6.41 -5.02 2.16
C PHE A 37 -7.66 -4.51 1.47
N LYS A 38 -8.81 -5.09 1.84
CA LYS A 38 -10.13 -4.62 1.46
C LYS A 38 -10.86 -4.27 2.77
N PRO A 39 -11.45 -3.06 2.89
CA PRO A 39 -12.18 -2.68 4.09
C PRO A 39 -13.41 -3.57 4.29
N ASP A 40 -13.75 -3.87 5.55
CA ASP A 40 -14.89 -4.72 5.90
C ASP A 40 -16.20 -3.88 5.94
N PRO A 41 -17.20 -4.18 5.09
CA PRO A 41 -18.45 -3.41 5.06
C PRO A 41 -19.30 -3.56 6.33
N GLU A 42 -19.07 -4.57 7.16
CA GLU A 42 -19.75 -4.67 8.47
C GLU A 42 -19.21 -3.65 9.48
N ILE A 43 -17.95 -3.24 9.33
CA ILE A 43 -17.28 -2.24 10.17
C ILE A 43 -17.46 -0.83 9.57
N PHE A 44 -17.20 -0.68 8.27
CA PHE A 44 -17.28 0.60 7.56
C PHE A 44 -18.64 0.74 6.87
N GLN A 45 -19.65 1.16 7.64
CA GLN A 45 -21.04 1.21 7.18
C GLN A 45 -21.33 2.41 6.26
N GLU A 46 -20.62 3.52 6.41
CA GLU A 46 -20.84 4.72 5.59
C GLU A 46 -20.27 4.58 4.17
N THR A 47 -19.02 4.13 4.05
CA THR A 47 -18.37 3.90 2.76
C THR A 47 -17.18 2.97 2.89
N THR A 48 -16.98 2.15 1.85
CA THR A 48 -15.76 1.36 1.63
C THR A 48 -14.95 1.89 0.44
N VAL A 49 -15.39 3.01 -0.13
CA VAL A 49 -14.79 3.64 -1.31
C VAL A 49 -13.79 4.68 -0.87
N TYR A 50 -12.54 4.54 -1.31
CA TYR A 50 -11.49 5.51 -1.02
C TYR A 50 -11.66 6.78 -1.84
N ASP A 51 -11.48 7.93 -1.17
CA ASP A 51 -11.37 9.24 -1.79
C ASP A 51 -9.91 9.53 -2.18
N PHE A 52 -9.68 9.76 -3.48
CA PHE A 52 -8.32 9.92 -4.00
C PHE A 52 -7.66 11.22 -3.53
N ASP A 53 -8.39 12.33 -3.50
CA ASP A 53 -7.83 13.64 -3.19
C ASP A 53 -7.45 13.77 -1.71
N THR A 54 -8.21 13.15 -0.81
CA THR A 54 -7.87 13.01 0.61
C THR A 54 -6.56 12.25 0.79
N LEU A 55 -6.41 11.10 0.14
CA LEU A 55 -5.18 10.30 0.21
C LEU A 55 -3.99 11.01 -0.44
N ALA A 56 -4.20 11.64 -1.60
CA ALA A 56 -3.15 12.38 -2.30
C ALA A 56 -2.67 13.58 -1.48
N THR A 57 -3.57 14.28 -0.79
CA THR A 57 -3.21 15.38 0.13
C THR A 57 -2.31 14.87 1.24
N ARG A 58 -2.66 13.75 1.88
CA ARG A 58 -1.85 13.15 2.95
C ARG A 58 -0.49 12.66 2.44
N MET A 59 -0.44 12.03 1.27
CA MET A 59 0.81 11.60 0.65
C MET A 59 1.75 12.77 0.35
N ARG A 60 1.22 13.90 -0.15
CA ARG A 60 1.98 15.12 -0.39
C ARG A 60 2.57 15.69 0.90
N GLU A 61 1.78 15.79 1.98
CA GLU A 61 2.26 16.24 3.29
C GLU A 61 3.40 15.35 3.81
N LEU A 62 3.25 14.02 3.70
CA LEU A 62 4.29 13.09 4.13
C LEU A 62 5.57 13.23 3.32
N ALA A 63 5.47 13.41 2.00
CA ALA A 63 6.65 13.62 1.16
C ALA A 63 7.37 14.94 1.49
N PHE A 64 6.62 16.00 1.79
CA PHE A 64 7.19 17.30 2.21
C PHE A 64 7.91 17.20 3.56
N LEU A 65 7.32 16.50 4.53
CA LEU A 65 7.92 16.33 5.86
C LEU A 65 9.13 15.38 5.88
N ASN A 66 9.30 14.53 4.87
CA ASN A 66 10.36 13.54 4.81
C ASN A 66 11.22 13.73 3.56
N ARG A 67 12.33 14.47 3.72
CA ARG A 67 13.28 14.75 2.64
C ARG A 67 13.75 13.48 1.93
N ASN A 68 13.86 13.55 0.61
CA ASN A 68 14.33 12.48 -0.27
C ASN A 68 13.48 11.19 -0.26
N ILE A 69 12.23 11.25 0.22
CA ILE A 69 11.29 10.13 0.04
C ILE A 69 10.45 10.38 -1.21
N LYS A 70 10.40 9.37 -2.09
CA LYS A 70 9.48 9.33 -3.22
C LYS A 70 8.22 8.57 -2.85
N LEU A 71 7.07 9.24 -2.92
CA LEU A 71 5.76 8.62 -2.73
C LEU A 71 4.96 8.67 -4.04
N THR A 72 4.30 7.56 -4.37
CA THR A 72 3.44 7.46 -5.56
C THR A 72 2.06 6.96 -5.13
N ILE A 73 1.01 7.59 -5.64
CA ILE A 73 -0.37 7.16 -5.47
C ILE A 73 -1.01 6.97 -6.86
N GLU A 74 -1.72 5.86 -7.04
CA GLU A 74 -2.37 5.49 -8.29
C GLU A 74 -3.77 4.93 -8.00
N ASP A 75 -4.80 5.52 -8.62
CA ASP A 75 -6.14 4.98 -8.68
C ASP A 75 -6.30 4.16 -9.95
N LYS A 76 -6.64 2.87 -9.78
CA LYS A 76 -6.81 1.91 -10.88
C LYS A 76 -8.28 1.68 -11.28
N ARG A 77 -9.23 2.47 -10.77
CA ARG A 77 -10.64 2.50 -11.19
C ARG A 77 -10.77 3.12 -12.60
N GLU A 78 -12.00 3.28 -13.10
CA GLU A 78 -12.26 3.74 -14.47
C GLU A 78 -11.63 5.10 -14.82
N HIS A 79 -11.59 6.03 -13.87
CA HIS A 79 -10.91 7.32 -14.02
C HIS A 79 -9.51 7.25 -13.44
N LYS A 80 -8.61 6.56 -14.16
CA LYS A 80 -7.23 6.34 -13.71
C LYS A 80 -6.56 7.68 -13.39
N GLN A 81 -6.06 7.80 -12.16
CA GLN A 81 -5.32 8.97 -11.70
C GLN A 81 -3.99 8.51 -11.10
N LYS A 82 -2.90 9.24 -11.36
CA LYS A 82 -1.59 8.95 -10.78
C LYS A 82 -0.91 10.25 -10.39
N LYS A 83 -0.38 10.30 -9.17
CA LYS A 83 0.44 11.42 -8.67
C LYS A 83 1.74 10.87 -8.06
N GLU A 84 2.83 11.62 -8.23
CA GLU A 84 4.14 11.34 -7.64
C GLU A 84 4.59 12.57 -6.85
N PHE A 85 5.13 12.35 -5.66
CA PHE A 85 5.62 13.39 -4.75
C PHE A 85 7.06 13.06 -4.34
N HIS A 86 7.97 14.01 -4.55
CA HIS A 86 9.37 13.92 -4.17
C HIS A 86 9.88 15.34 -3.89
N TYR A 87 10.41 15.57 -2.69
CA TYR A 87 10.88 16.88 -2.26
C TYR A 87 12.28 16.76 -1.63
N GLU A 88 13.24 17.51 -2.15
CA GLU A 88 14.64 17.49 -1.68
C GLU A 88 14.86 18.47 -0.50
N GLY A 89 14.12 19.59 -0.48
CA GLY A 89 14.29 20.67 0.50
C GLY A 89 13.40 20.60 1.74
N GLY A 90 12.37 19.75 1.72
CA GLY A 90 11.14 19.97 2.49
C GLY A 90 10.12 20.56 1.54
#